data_AF-A0A2A6LP57-F1
#
_entry.id   AF-A0A2A6LP57-F1
#
_cell.length_a   1.000
_cell.length_b   1.000
_cell.length_c   1.000
_cell.angle_alpha   90.00
_cell.angle_beta   90.00
_cell.angle_gamma   90.00
#
_symmetry.space_group_name_H-M   'P 1'
#
loop_
_entity.id
_entity.type
_entity.pdbx_description
1 polymer ?
#
loop_
_entity_poly.entity_id
_entity_poly.type
_entity_poly.pdbx_seq_one_letter_code
_entity_poly.pdbx_strand_id
1 'polypeptide(L)'
;MGGPGRGGNDRLIGLGGDDWLFGDAWEISDEGRGGNDRLAGGKGNDTLYGDANTMSDLAQGGDDQLVGGEGNDTLYGDAEVMGPNTVGGDDHLVGGSGDDLLFGDGAQVSQFPLFGATGGNDHLEGGAGNDTLLGDADTSSGTSLGGDDWLEGGSGDDFLVGEGGLYPFGGIGGDDRLDGGAGNDALYGDDFAGLAESAQGGNDQLNGGAGNDILYGEGLFMYDHASAGDDRLDGGAGDDILVGDAESVGLAWGGTDLLIGGSGNDHLYGDEIDFSFSQGTADQFLFETHSGQDTIHFLELHVDIILIDSGYGYGSFAELQSNISDDPHGNAVIHLNGTVDQITLAGVQTANLTASDFLFV
;
A
#
# COMPACT_ATOMS: atom_id res chain seq x y z
N MET A 1 -13.65 9.01 -29.07
CA MET A 1 -13.04 10.28 -29.51
C MET A 1 -11.63 9.98 -30.00
N GLY A 2 -11.16 10.62 -31.07
CA GLY A 2 -9.81 10.37 -31.61
C GLY A 2 -9.21 11.63 -32.25
N GLY A 3 -7.91 11.60 -32.57
CA GLY A 3 -7.12 12.80 -32.90
C GLY A 3 -7.02 13.79 -31.73
N PRO A 4 -6.80 15.11 -31.96
CA PRO A 4 -6.65 16.10 -30.88
C PRO A 4 -8.00 16.52 -30.27
N GLY A 5 -8.96 15.59 -30.23
CA GLY A 5 -10.28 15.80 -29.62
C GLY A 5 -10.14 16.06 -28.12
N ARG A 6 -11.05 16.85 -27.57
CA ARG A 6 -11.12 17.10 -26.14
C ARG A 6 -12.52 16.81 -25.66
N GLY A 7 -12.57 16.08 -24.57
CA GLY A 7 -13.72 15.91 -23.72
C GLY A 7 -14.28 17.21 -23.20
N GLY A 8 -15.52 17.15 -22.75
CA GLY A 8 -16.18 18.27 -22.08
C GLY A 8 -16.23 18.01 -20.59
N ASN A 9 -16.02 19.04 -19.78
CA ASN A 9 -16.24 18.94 -18.32
C ASN A 9 -17.74 18.80 -18.01
N ASP A 10 -18.17 17.57 -17.85
CA ASP A 10 -19.55 17.15 -17.75
C ASP A 10 -19.99 16.89 -16.29
N ARG A 11 -21.31 16.81 -16.13
CA ARG A 11 -21.93 16.49 -14.83
C ARG A 11 -23.08 15.52 -15.06
N LEU A 12 -22.93 14.32 -14.53
CA LEU A 12 -23.82 13.17 -14.74
C LEU A 12 -24.35 12.68 -13.40
N ILE A 13 -25.61 12.21 -13.38
CA ILE A 13 -26.27 11.68 -12.17
C ILE A 13 -27.19 10.51 -12.57
N GLY A 14 -26.95 9.31 -12.05
CA GLY A 14 -27.74 8.09 -12.31
C GLY A 14 -29.08 8.06 -11.57
N LEU A 15 -29.07 8.51 -10.33
CA LEU A 15 -30.18 8.57 -9.37
C LEU A 15 -30.50 7.24 -8.67
N GLY A 16 -30.95 6.23 -9.40
CA GLY A 16 -31.42 5.02 -8.73
C GLY A 16 -31.70 3.85 -9.67
N GLY A 17 -31.36 2.66 -9.21
CA GLY A 17 -31.14 1.49 -10.07
C GLY A 17 -29.66 1.38 -10.41
N ASP A 18 -29.28 0.32 -11.10
CA ASP A 18 -27.89 0.08 -11.50
C ASP A 18 -27.60 0.91 -12.77
N ASP A 19 -26.80 1.97 -12.65
CA ASP A 19 -26.52 2.95 -13.68
C ASP A 19 -25.11 2.79 -14.30
N TRP A 20 -24.98 3.17 -15.57
CA TRP A 20 -23.71 3.13 -16.31
C TRP A 20 -23.42 4.54 -16.83
N LEU A 21 -22.41 5.20 -16.27
CA LEU A 21 -22.07 6.59 -16.57
C LEU A 21 -20.68 6.68 -17.20
N PHE A 22 -20.57 7.45 -18.27
CA PHE A 22 -19.32 7.80 -18.95
C PHE A 22 -19.27 9.32 -19.01
N GLY A 23 -18.17 9.92 -18.57
CA GLY A 23 -17.98 11.36 -18.72
C GLY A 23 -18.00 11.80 -20.17
N ASP A 24 -17.17 11.17 -20.99
CA ASP A 24 -16.94 11.63 -22.36
C ASP A 24 -17.37 10.66 -23.45
N ALA A 25 -16.76 9.47 -23.48
CA ALA A 25 -16.80 8.62 -24.65
C ALA A 25 -16.73 7.14 -24.31
N TRP A 26 -17.14 6.29 -25.25
CA TRP A 26 -16.87 4.86 -25.11
C TRP A 26 -15.38 4.55 -25.26
N GLU A 27 -14.67 5.26 -26.13
CA GLU A 27 -13.25 5.01 -26.42
C GLU A 27 -12.56 6.36 -26.64
N ILE A 28 -11.35 6.55 -26.12
CA ILE A 28 -10.47 7.68 -26.41
C ILE A 28 -9.15 7.14 -27.00
N SER A 29 -8.68 7.74 -28.10
CA SER A 29 -7.51 7.25 -28.82
C SER A 29 -6.67 8.40 -29.39
N ASP A 30 -5.53 8.07 -30.01
CA ASP A 30 -4.54 9.02 -30.53
C ASP A 30 -4.08 10.04 -29.45
N GLU A 31 -4.21 11.34 -29.69
CA GLU A 31 -3.88 12.43 -28.75
C GLU A 31 -5.15 12.99 -28.06
N GLY A 32 -6.20 12.17 -27.98
CA GLY A 32 -7.45 12.53 -27.36
C GLY A 32 -7.26 12.82 -25.87
N ARG A 33 -8.06 13.73 -25.32
CA ARG A 33 -8.01 14.06 -23.89
C ARG A 33 -9.39 14.04 -23.27
N GLY A 34 -9.49 13.41 -22.11
CA GLY A 34 -10.59 13.52 -21.18
C GLY A 34 -10.95 14.95 -20.80
N GLY A 35 -12.12 15.07 -20.20
CA GLY A 35 -12.61 16.27 -19.55
C GLY A 35 -12.75 16.04 -18.05
N ASN A 36 -12.42 17.03 -17.23
CA ASN A 36 -12.60 16.91 -15.78
C ASN A 36 -14.08 16.95 -15.39
N ASP A 37 -14.60 15.80 -15.01
CA ASP A 37 -16.00 15.45 -14.92
C ASP A 37 -16.48 15.25 -13.50
N ARG A 38 -17.81 15.22 -13.33
CA ARG A 38 -18.47 14.99 -12.04
C ARG A 38 -19.59 13.99 -12.20
N LEU A 39 -19.35 12.76 -11.76
CA LEU A 39 -20.30 11.66 -11.86
C LEU A 39 -20.85 11.29 -10.49
N ALA A 40 -22.12 10.90 -10.45
CA ALA A 40 -22.75 10.37 -9.24
C ALA A 40 -23.72 9.24 -9.60
N GLY A 41 -23.48 8.03 -9.09
CA GLY A 41 -24.32 6.84 -9.31
C GLY A 41 -25.67 7.00 -8.62
N GLY A 42 -25.65 7.03 -7.29
CA GLY A 42 -26.81 7.29 -6.46
C GLY A 42 -27.20 6.09 -5.61
N LYS A 43 -28.13 5.26 -6.10
CA LYS A 43 -28.61 4.08 -5.38
C LYS A 43 -28.61 2.91 -6.33
N GLY A 44 -28.08 1.77 -5.95
CA GLY A 44 -27.96 0.63 -6.85
C GLY A 44 -26.49 0.29 -7.00
N ASN A 45 -26.20 -0.72 -7.80
CA ASN A 45 -24.82 -1.09 -8.07
C ASN A 45 -24.41 -0.42 -9.37
N ASP A 46 -23.75 0.72 -9.26
CA ASP A 46 -23.44 1.62 -10.34
C ASP A 46 -22.05 1.35 -10.93
N THR A 47 -21.84 1.69 -12.20
CA THR A 47 -20.54 1.66 -12.86
C THR A 47 -20.26 3.03 -13.48
N LEU A 48 -19.20 3.68 -12.99
CA LEU A 48 -18.80 5.02 -13.38
C LEU A 48 -17.41 4.98 -14.03
N TYR A 49 -17.29 5.63 -15.17
CA TYR A 49 -16.04 5.90 -15.86
C TYR A 49 -15.90 7.42 -15.96
N GLY A 50 -14.88 8.00 -15.36
CA GLY A 50 -14.70 9.45 -15.43
C GLY A 50 -14.50 9.89 -16.87
N ASP A 51 -13.75 9.13 -17.67
CA ASP A 51 -13.59 9.43 -19.09
C ASP A 51 -14.27 8.42 -20.03
N ALA A 52 -13.77 7.18 -20.04
CA ALA A 52 -14.10 6.24 -21.11
C ALA A 52 -14.09 4.76 -20.72
N ASN A 53 -14.64 3.89 -21.58
CA ASN A 53 -14.44 2.45 -21.37
C ASN A 53 -13.01 2.02 -21.75
N THR A 54 -12.41 2.66 -22.75
CA THR A 54 -11.07 2.29 -23.23
C THR A 54 -10.29 3.52 -23.67
N MET A 55 -9.04 3.61 -23.23
CA MET A 55 -8.07 4.61 -23.64
C MET A 55 -6.88 3.94 -24.35
N SER A 56 -6.35 4.57 -25.39
CA SER A 56 -5.26 3.99 -26.18
C SER A 56 -4.36 5.04 -26.83
N ASP A 57 -3.21 4.57 -27.34
CA ASP A 57 -2.16 5.37 -27.98
C ASP A 57 -1.55 6.41 -27.03
N LEU A 58 -1.84 7.70 -27.21
CA LEU A 58 -1.33 8.81 -26.38
C LEU A 58 -2.50 9.55 -25.70
N ALA A 59 -3.61 8.85 -25.49
CA ALA A 59 -4.77 9.39 -24.80
C ALA A 59 -4.39 9.82 -23.38
N GLN A 60 -5.03 10.87 -22.91
CA GLN A 60 -4.82 11.41 -21.57
C GLN A 60 -6.15 11.51 -20.85
N GLY A 61 -6.14 11.12 -19.59
CA GLY A 61 -7.22 11.25 -18.63
C GLY A 61 -7.61 12.69 -18.34
N GLY A 62 -8.72 12.85 -17.62
CA GLY A 62 -9.14 14.11 -17.03
C GLY A 62 -9.24 13.97 -15.52
N ASP A 63 -8.83 14.99 -14.76
CA ASP A 63 -8.92 14.95 -13.29
C ASP A 63 -10.39 15.00 -12.81
N ASP A 64 -10.96 13.87 -12.42
CA ASP A 64 -12.38 13.60 -12.27
C ASP A 64 -12.84 13.51 -10.82
N GLN A 65 -14.17 13.59 -10.63
CA GLN A 65 -14.81 13.38 -9.32
C GLN A 65 -15.98 12.41 -9.46
N LEU A 66 -15.83 11.23 -8.87
CA LEU A 66 -16.79 10.14 -8.95
C LEU A 66 -17.34 9.82 -7.56
N VAL A 67 -18.66 9.62 -7.48
CA VAL A 67 -19.33 9.19 -6.25
C VAL A 67 -20.27 8.03 -6.57
N GLY A 68 -20.03 6.85 -6.00
CA GLY A 68 -20.88 5.67 -6.14
C GLY A 68 -22.24 5.89 -5.47
N GLY A 69 -22.26 5.94 -4.14
CA GLY A 69 -23.43 6.23 -3.33
C GLY A 69 -23.85 5.06 -2.44
N GLU A 70 -25.07 4.56 -2.62
CA GLU A 70 -25.56 3.38 -1.92
C GLU A 70 -25.57 2.17 -2.85
N GLY A 71 -24.89 1.09 -2.49
CA GLY A 71 -24.84 -0.15 -3.27
C GLY A 71 -23.39 -0.59 -3.44
N ASN A 72 -23.18 -1.67 -4.17
CA ASN A 72 -21.83 -2.13 -4.45
C ASN A 72 -21.44 -1.58 -5.83
N ASP A 73 -20.66 -0.51 -5.83
CA ASP A 73 -20.34 0.30 -6.98
C ASP A 73 -18.97 -0.08 -7.58
N THR A 74 -18.76 0.29 -8.84
CA THR A 74 -17.46 0.18 -9.50
C THR A 74 -17.10 1.50 -10.16
N LEU A 75 -15.99 2.10 -9.72
CA LEU A 75 -15.53 3.41 -10.18
C LEU A 75 -14.15 3.25 -10.84
N TYR A 76 -14.01 3.86 -12.01
CA TYR A 76 -12.75 4.05 -12.72
C TYR A 76 -12.59 5.56 -12.89
N GLY A 77 -11.55 6.17 -12.33
CA GLY A 77 -11.36 7.61 -12.51
C GLY A 77 -11.16 7.93 -13.99
N ASP A 78 -10.40 7.11 -14.72
CA ASP A 78 -10.25 7.29 -16.16
C ASP A 78 -11.04 6.26 -16.98
N ALA A 79 -10.58 5.01 -17.00
CA ALA A 79 -11.10 4.01 -17.93
C ALA A 79 -10.92 2.55 -17.50
N GLU A 80 -11.82 1.66 -17.94
CA GLU A 80 -11.66 0.21 -17.66
C GLU A 80 -10.34 -0.35 -18.19
N VAL A 81 -9.94 0.11 -19.37
CA VAL A 81 -8.77 -0.39 -20.09
C VAL A 81 -7.93 0.79 -20.58
N MET A 82 -6.71 0.87 -20.08
CA MET A 82 -5.68 1.82 -20.47
C MET A 82 -4.60 1.12 -21.30
N GLY A 83 -4.41 1.63 -22.51
CA GLY A 83 -3.40 1.13 -23.43
C GLY A 83 -1.97 1.56 -23.04
N PRO A 84 -0.96 1.06 -23.76
CA PRO A 84 0.40 1.55 -23.57
C PRO A 84 0.52 3.04 -23.94
N ASN A 85 1.29 3.80 -23.16
CA ASN A 85 1.54 5.25 -23.28
C ASN A 85 0.32 6.16 -23.05
N THR A 86 -0.78 5.64 -22.53
CA THR A 86 -1.83 6.49 -21.95
C THR A 86 -1.33 7.10 -20.63
N VAL A 87 -1.98 8.17 -20.22
CA VAL A 87 -1.68 8.87 -18.97
C VAL A 87 -2.98 9.09 -18.23
N GLY A 88 -2.98 8.73 -16.95
CA GLY A 88 -4.03 8.95 -15.96
C GLY A 88 -4.39 10.41 -15.71
N GLY A 89 -5.53 10.63 -15.07
CA GLY A 89 -5.96 11.89 -14.48
C GLY A 89 -5.75 11.88 -12.96
N ASP A 90 -5.63 13.04 -12.31
CA ASP A 90 -5.56 13.09 -10.84
C ASP A 90 -6.99 13.06 -10.22
N ASP A 91 -7.49 11.90 -9.86
CA ASP A 91 -8.91 11.64 -9.64
C ASP A 91 -9.32 11.63 -8.17
N HIS A 92 -10.60 11.92 -7.90
CA HIS A 92 -11.22 11.79 -6.59
C HIS A 92 -12.44 10.87 -6.63
N LEU A 93 -12.30 9.68 -6.04
CA LEU A 93 -13.31 8.64 -6.03
C LEU A 93 -13.85 8.43 -4.61
N VAL A 94 -15.17 8.29 -4.50
CA VAL A 94 -15.86 7.95 -3.24
C VAL A 94 -16.86 6.84 -3.51
N GLY A 95 -16.64 5.65 -2.93
CA GLY A 95 -17.54 4.49 -3.02
C GLY A 95 -18.86 4.78 -2.30
N GLY A 96 -18.80 4.94 -0.98
CA GLY A 96 -19.91 5.36 -0.15
C GLY A 96 -20.34 4.27 0.82
N SER A 97 -21.38 3.51 0.47
CA SER A 97 -21.83 2.40 1.33
C SER A 97 -22.16 1.19 0.50
N GLY A 98 -21.68 0.03 0.92
CA GLY A 98 -21.68 -1.21 0.15
C GLY A 98 -20.24 -1.70 0.02
N ASP A 99 -20.06 -2.84 -0.63
CA ASP A 99 -18.72 -3.35 -0.90
C ASP A 99 -18.31 -2.85 -2.29
N ASP A 100 -17.49 -1.80 -2.34
CA ASP A 100 -17.16 -1.02 -3.52
C ASP A 100 -15.81 -1.43 -4.15
N LEU A 101 -15.65 -1.17 -5.44
CA LEU A 101 -14.42 -1.39 -6.19
C LEU A 101 -13.99 -0.11 -6.89
N LEU A 102 -12.87 0.47 -6.45
CA LEU A 102 -12.34 1.73 -6.94
C LEU A 102 -10.97 1.50 -7.59
N PHE A 103 -10.80 2.05 -8.79
CA PHE A 103 -9.53 2.21 -9.49
C PHE A 103 -9.34 3.70 -9.71
N GLY A 104 -8.29 4.31 -9.19
CA GLY A 104 -8.03 5.73 -9.43
C GLY A 104 -7.89 5.99 -10.92
N ASP A 105 -7.09 5.18 -11.62
CA ASP A 105 -7.07 5.21 -13.08
C ASP A 105 -7.97 4.15 -13.73
N GLY A 106 -7.47 2.90 -13.86
CA GLY A 106 -8.11 1.92 -14.72
C GLY A 106 -7.75 0.47 -14.45
N ALA A 107 -8.71 -0.45 -14.54
CA ALA A 107 -8.47 -1.85 -14.15
C ALA A 107 -7.41 -2.60 -14.98
N GLN A 108 -7.14 -2.20 -16.23
CA GLN A 108 -6.17 -2.92 -17.07
C GLN A 108 -5.23 -1.97 -17.79
N VAL A 109 -3.95 -1.98 -17.42
CA VAL A 109 -2.86 -1.27 -18.10
C VAL A 109 -2.03 -2.25 -18.95
N SER A 110 -2.32 -2.26 -20.25
CA SER A 110 -1.50 -2.87 -21.33
C SER A 110 -1.22 -4.40 -21.26
N GLN A 111 -1.25 -5.07 -22.42
CA GLN A 111 -0.72 -6.44 -22.61
C GLN A 111 0.63 -6.44 -23.35
N PHE A 112 1.23 -5.27 -23.57
CA PHE A 112 2.45 -5.11 -24.36
C PHE A 112 3.65 -4.82 -23.44
N PRO A 113 4.61 -5.76 -23.32
CA PRO A 113 5.65 -5.75 -22.28
C PRO A 113 6.71 -4.64 -22.40
N LEU A 114 6.58 -3.67 -23.30
CA LEU A 114 7.64 -2.68 -23.58
C LEU A 114 7.24 -1.23 -23.32
N PHE A 115 5.94 -0.94 -23.14
CA PHE A 115 5.44 0.41 -22.91
C PHE A 115 4.30 0.32 -21.91
N GLY A 116 4.45 0.96 -20.76
CA GLY A 116 3.42 1.08 -19.72
C GLY A 116 2.54 2.32 -19.93
N ALA A 117 1.49 2.42 -19.12
CA ALA A 117 0.80 3.69 -18.90
C ALA A 117 1.49 4.46 -17.75
N THR A 118 1.05 5.69 -17.51
CA THR A 118 1.44 6.47 -16.35
C THR A 118 0.19 6.75 -15.53
N GLY A 119 0.25 6.42 -14.26
CA GLY A 119 -0.75 6.72 -13.24
C GLY A 119 -1.01 8.21 -13.05
N GLY A 120 -2.19 8.51 -12.53
CA GLY A 120 -2.53 9.81 -11.94
C GLY A 120 -2.27 9.81 -10.44
N ASN A 121 -2.25 10.97 -9.79
CA ASN A 121 -2.17 11.01 -8.33
C ASN A 121 -3.59 11.11 -7.75
N ASP A 122 -4.06 10.02 -7.17
CA ASP A 122 -5.47 9.79 -6.90
C ASP A 122 -5.83 9.85 -5.42
N HIS A 123 -7.10 10.17 -5.15
CA HIS A 123 -7.69 10.11 -3.81
C HIS A 123 -8.90 9.19 -3.85
N LEU A 124 -8.84 8.08 -3.11
CA LEU A 124 -9.90 7.08 -3.05
C LEU A 124 -10.45 6.94 -1.63
N GLU A 125 -11.77 6.98 -1.49
CA GLU A 125 -12.49 6.73 -0.23
C GLU A 125 -13.49 5.58 -0.43
N GLY A 126 -13.28 4.42 0.21
CA GLY A 126 -14.20 3.29 0.17
C GLY A 126 -15.50 3.59 0.92
N GLY A 127 -15.35 3.90 2.22
CA GLY A 127 -16.44 4.36 3.06
C GLY A 127 -16.92 3.27 4.01
N ALA A 128 -18.04 2.62 3.70
CA ALA A 128 -18.63 1.64 4.60
C ALA A 128 -19.00 0.35 3.88
N GLY A 129 -18.34 -0.74 4.25
CA GLY A 129 -18.44 -2.05 3.62
C GLY A 129 -17.04 -2.60 3.45
N ASN A 130 -16.91 -3.75 2.81
CA ASN A 130 -15.60 -4.34 2.59
C ASN A 130 -15.12 -3.94 1.19
N ASP A 131 -14.34 -2.87 1.12
CA ASP A 131 -14.00 -2.18 -0.12
C ASP A 131 -12.67 -2.69 -0.71
N THR A 132 -12.52 -2.51 -2.01
CA THR A 132 -11.27 -2.79 -2.73
C THR A 132 -10.85 -1.52 -3.46
N LEU A 133 -9.73 -0.94 -3.03
CA LEU A 133 -9.18 0.31 -3.57
C LEU A 133 -7.83 0.00 -4.20
N LEU A 134 -7.67 0.41 -5.45
CA LEU A 134 -6.41 0.40 -6.17
C LEU A 134 -6.13 1.83 -6.60
N GLY A 135 -5.00 2.39 -6.17
CA GLY A 135 -4.59 3.75 -6.54
C GLY A 135 -4.56 3.90 -8.05
N ASP A 136 -3.78 3.05 -8.72
CA ASP A 136 -3.79 2.97 -10.18
C ASP A 136 -4.53 1.73 -10.74
N ALA A 137 -3.79 0.81 -11.35
CA ALA A 137 -4.33 -0.21 -12.25
C ALA A 137 -4.01 -1.65 -11.83
N ASP A 138 -5.03 -2.49 -11.63
CA ASP A 138 -4.91 -3.91 -11.16
C ASP A 138 -3.88 -4.75 -11.92
N THR A 139 -3.66 -4.47 -13.20
CA THR A 139 -2.54 -5.06 -13.93
C THR A 139 -1.80 -3.99 -14.70
N SER A 140 -0.54 -3.78 -14.36
CA SER A 140 0.40 -3.00 -15.15
C SER A 140 1.30 -3.93 -15.99
N SER A 141 1.90 -3.40 -17.06
CA SER A 141 2.94 -4.11 -17.79
C SER A 141 3.93 -3.15 -18.44
N GLY A 142 5.18 -3.58 -18.54
CA GLY A 142 6.25 -2.76 -19.13
C GLY A 142 6.87 -1.81 -18.10
N THR A 143 7.23 -0.61 -18.55
CA THR A 143 7.83 0.46 -17.73
C THR A 143 6.75 1.45 -17.29
N SER A 144 5.69 0.95 -16.64
CA SER A 144 4.66 1.83 -16.08
C SER A 144 5.26 2.71 -14.98
N LEU A 145 4.67 3.88 -14.78
CA LEU A 145 5.01 4.78 -13.68
C LEU A 145 3.73 4.95 -12.88
N GLY A 146 3.81 4.62 -11.59
CA GLY A 146 2.78 4.84 -10.61
C GLY A 146 2.56 6.30 -10.24
N GLY A 147 1.39 6.59 -9.67
CA GLY A 147 1.00 7.85 -9.06
C GLY A 147 1.26 7.88 -7.56
N ASP A 148 1.43 9.07 -6.96
CA ASP A 148 1.46 9.16 -5.49
C ASP A 148 0.02 9.31 -4.97
N ASP A 149 -0.53 8.23 -4.42
CA ASP A 149 -1.95 8.08 -4.13
C ASP A 149 -2.31 8.18 -2.64
N TRP A 150 -3.59 8.47 -2.38
CA TRP A 150 -4.17 8.45 -1.05
C TRP A 150 -5.44 7.61 -1.01
N LEU A 151 -5.36 6.47 -0.33
CA LEU A 151 -6.45 5.51 -0.16
C LEU A 151 -6.94 5.50 1.30
N GLU A 152 -8.26 5.59 1.48
CA GLU A 152 -8.95 5.43 2.77
C GLU A 152 -10.03 4.34 2.65
N GLY A 153 -9.85 3.20 3.34
CA GLY A 153 -10.83 2.10 3.36
C GLY A 153 -12.09 2.48 4.12
N GLY A 154 -11.91 2.86 5.38
CA GLY A 154 -12.96 3.45 6.20
C GLY A 154 -13.48 2.47 7.24
N SER A 155 -14.57 1.76 6.96
CA SER A 155 -15.10 0.77 7.89
C SER A 155 -15.54 -0.50 7.18
N GLY A 156 -15.09 -1.63 7.69
CA GLY A 156 -15.23 -2.93 7.05
C GLY A 156 -13.85 -3.56 6.93
N ASP A 157 -13.79 -4.81 6.46
CA ASP A 157 -12.49 -5.45 6.21
C ASP A 157 -12.07 -5.10 4.77
N ASP A 158 -11.17 -4.14 4.62
CA ASP A 158 -10.83 -3.50 3.36
C ASP A 158 -9.53 -4.05 2.73
N PHE A 159 -9.40 -3.91 1.41
CA PHE A 159 -8.21 -4.27 0.65
C PHE A 159 -7.71 -3.06 -0.14
N LEU A 160 -6.55 -2.53 0.25
CA LEU A 160 -5.95 -1.33 -0.33
C LEU A 160 -4.60 -1.69 -0.96
N VAL A 161 -4.39 -1.20 -2.18
CA VAL A 161 -3.13 -1.32 -2.90
C VAL A 161 -2.83 0.04 -3.52
N GLY A 162 -1.70 0.66 -3.23
CA GLY A 162 -1.31 1.91 -3.92
C GLY A 162 -1.17 1.64 -5.41
N GLU A 163 -0.37 0.63 -5.77
CA GLU A 163 -0.11 0.28 -7.16
C GLU A 163 -0.54 -1.14 -7.56
N GLY A 164 -1.21 -1.29 -8.70
CA GLY A 164 -1.64 -2.61 -9.15
C GLY A 164 -0.62 -3.41 -10.00
N GLY A 165 -0.53 -4.70 -9.67
CA GLY A 165 -0.15 -5.84 -10.50
C GLY A 165 1.08 -5.75 -11.42
N LEU A 166 2.18 -6.37 -11.00
CA LEU A 166 3.41 -6.80 -11.71
C LEU A 166 4.04 -5.77 -12.66
N TYR A 167 5.20 -5.27 -12.26
CA TYR A 167 6.15 -4.52 -13.07
C TYR A 167 7.25 -5.42 -13.69
N PRO A 168 7.00 -6.30 -14.68
CA PRO A 168 8.03 -7.21 -15.16
C PRO A 168 9.13 -6.54 -15.97
N PHE A 169 9.22 -5.20 -16.09
CA PHE A 169 10.25 -4.54 -16.92
C PHE A 169 10.75 -3.19 -16.39
N GLY A 170 10.83 -3.01 -15.06
CA GLY A 170 11.43 -1.79 -14.48
C GLY A 170 10.47 -0.60 -14.42
N GLY A 171 9.23 -0.84 -14.02
CA GLY A 171 8.34 0.25 -13.58
C GLY A 171 8.77 0.80 -12.23
N ILE A 172 8.13 1.90 -11.84
CA ILE A 172 8.40 2.64 -10.61
C ILE A 172 7.04 2.87 -9.94
N GLY A 173 6.86 2.38 -8.72
CA GLY A 173 5.71 2.69 -7.86
C GLY A 173 5.76 4.13 -7.35
N GLY A 174 4.60 4.69 -6.98
CA GLY A 174 4.51 6.00 -6.37
C GLY A 174 4.68 5.96 -4.85
N ASP A 175 4.90 7.12 -4.22
CA ASP A 175 5.01 7.21 -2.76
C ASP A 175 3.60 7.36 -2.14
N ASP A 176 3.01 6.27 -1.67
CA ASP A 176 1.58 6.18 -1.36
C ASP A 176 1.22 6.40 0.10
N ARG A 177 -0.05 6.74 0.34
CA ARG A 177 -0.65 6.82 1.67
C ARG A 177 -1.90 5.97 1.77
N LEU A 178 -1.85 4.93 2.59
CA LEU A 178 -2.96 4.01 2.82
C LEU A 178 -3.42 4.07 4.28
N ASP A 179 -4.74 4.15 4.49
CA ASP A 179 -5.39 4.07 5.80
C ASP A 179 -6.56 3.07 5.74
N GLY A 180 -6.41 1.91 6.39
CA GLY A 180 -7.45 0.87 6.43
C GLY A 180 -8.68 1.33 7.22
N GLY A 181 -8.43 1.96 8.37
CA GLY A 181 -9.47 2.56 9.19
C GLY A 181 -9.96 1.58 10.26
N ALA A 182 -11.11 0.94 10.05
CA ALA A 182 -11.71 0.08 11.06
C ALA A 182 -12.18 -1.24 10.48
N GLY A 183 -11.50 -2.33 10.84
CA GLY A 183 -11.75 -3.67 10.35
C GLY A 183 -10.47 -4.47 10.42
N ASN A 184 -10.44 -5.64 9.77
CA ASN A 184 -9.21 -6.40 9.61
C ASN A 184 -8.76 -6.19 8.17
N ASP A 185 -7.90 -5.20 7.97
CA ASP A 185 -7.57 -4.65 6.67
C ASP A 185 -6.31 -5.30 6.11
N ALA A 186 -6.20 -5.28 4.78
CA ALA A 186 -5.02 -5.73 4.06
C ALA A 186 -4.51 -4.58 3.18
N LEU A 187 -3.35 -4.05 3.55
CA LEU A 187 -2.72 -2.91 2.90
C LEU A 187 -1.41 -3.35 2.26
N TYR A 188 -1.23 -2.96 1.01
CA TYR A 188 -0.01 -3.12 0.23
C TYR A 188 0.36 -1.73 -0.30
N GLY A 189 1.52 -1.19 0.06
CA GLY A 189 1.95 0.10 -0.48
C GLY A 189 2.00 0.02 -1.99
N ASP A 190 2.66 -1.03 -2.47
CA ASP A 190 2.83 -1.30 -3.90
C ASP A 190 2.20 -2.63 -4.36
N ASP A 191 2.63 -3.12 -5.53
CA ASP A 191 2.13 -4.33 -6.20
C ASP A 191 1.90 -5.55 -5.29
N PHE A 192 0.64 -5.93 -5.06
CA PHE A 192 0.25 -7.14 -4.32
C PHE A 192 0.98 -8.43 -4.74
N ALA A 193 1.36 -8.59 -6.01
CA ALA A 193 1.96 -9.83 -6.51
C ALA A 193 3.48 -9.90 -6.38
N GLY A 194 4.19 -8.79 -6.58
CA GLY A 194 5.63 -8.65 -6.36
C GLY A 194 6.45 -7.99 -7.48
N LEU A 195 7.53 -7.29 -7.10
CA LEU A 195 8.42 -6.56 -8.00
C LEU A 195 9.43 -7.47 -8.75
N ALA A 196 9.73 -7.14 -10.00
CA ALA A 196 10.69 -7.90 -10.80
C ALA A 196 11.48 -7.03 -11.80
N GLU A 197 12.56 -7.60 -12.36
CA GLU A 197 13.31 -7.04 -13.50
C GLU A 197 13.71 -5.54 -13.35
N SER A 198 14.30 -5.18 -12.20
CA SER A 198 14.71 -3.81 -11.85
C SER A 198 13.58 -2.81 -11.61
N ALA A 199 12.37 -3.28 -11.30
CA ALA A 199 11.31 -2.45 -10.75
C ALA A 199 11.72 -1.81 -9.43
N GLN A 200 11.14 -0.64 -9.15
CA GLN A 200 11.39 0.13 -7.94
C GLN A 200 10.06 0.36 -7.26
N GLY A 201 9.92 -0.04 -6.00
CA GLY A 201 8.79 0.39 -5.19
C GLY A 201 8.95 1.82 -4.68
N GLY A 202 7.85 2.38 -4.22
CA GLY A 202 7.69 3.68 -3.60
C GLY A 202 7.96 3.67 -2.11
N ASN A 203 8.04 4.85 -1.51
CA ASN A 203 8.24 5.00 -0.06
C ASN A 203 6.90 5.30 0.59
N ASP A 204 6.29 4.28 1.14
CA ASP A 204 4.88 4.28 1.46
C ASP A 204 4.59 4.55 2.94
N GLN A 205 3.37 5.02 3.19
CA GLN A 205 2.84 5.24 4.53
C GLN A 205 1.56 4.46 4.73
N LEU A 206 1.66 3.36 5.46
CA LEU A 206 0.53 2.47 5.74
C LEU A 206 0.10 2.60 7.20
N ASN A 207 -1.21 2.72 7.41
CA ASN A 207 -1.87 2.71 8.71
C ASN A 207 -3.01 1.68 8.71
N GLY A 208 -2.89 0.59 9.47
CA GLY A 208 -3.95 -0.42 9.61
C GLY A 208 -5.18 0.15 10.32
N GLY A 209 -4.94 0.91 11.38
CA GLY A 209 -6.01 1.56 12.12
C GLY A 209 -6.50 0.69 13.26
N ALA A 210 -7.68 0.10 13.16
CA ALA A 210 -8.29 -0.65 14.25
C ALA A 210 -8.83 -2.01 13.79
N GLY A 211 -8.27 -3.06 14.37
CA GLY A 211 -8.56 -4.46 14.12
C GLY A 211 -7.24 -5.18 13.86
N ASN A 212 -7.30 -6.41 13.35
CA ASN A 212 -6.08 -7.21 13.16
C ASN A 212 -5.66 -7.13 11.70
N ASP A 213 -4.69 -6.28 11.41
CA ASP A 213 -4.37 -5.84 10.07
C ASP A 213 -3.14 -6.56 9.51
N ILE A 214 -3.03 -6.55 8.18
CA ILE A 214 -1.89 -7.07 7.44
C ILE A 214 -1.36 -5.94 6.56
N LEU A 215 -0.14 -5.49 6.85
CA LEU A 215 0.52 -4.41 6.13
C LEU A 215 1.79 -4.97 5.48
N TYR A 216 1.90 -4.74 4.18
CA TYR A 216 3.13 -4.91 3.43
C TYR A 216 3.53 -3.56 2.85
N GLY A 217 4.75 -3.09 3.10
CA GLY A 217 5.27 -1.91 2.39
C GLY A 217 5.24 -2.17 0.88
N GLU A 218 5.69 -3.36 0.50
CA GLU A 218 5.75 -3.80 -0.88
C GLU A 218 4.79 -4.95 -1.22
N GLY A 219 5.04 -5.62 -2.34
CA GLY A 219 4.38 -6.87 -2.70
C GLY A 219 4.77 -8.10 -1.88
N LEU A 220 4.29 -9.26 -2.31
CA LEU A 220 4.63 -10.54 -1.68
C LEU A 220 6.00 -11.09 -2.07
N PHE A 221 6.54 -10.71 -3.23
CA PHE A 221 7.82 -11.25 -3.71
C PHE A 221 8.68 -10.21 -4.46
N MET A 222 10.00 -10.36 -4.43
CA MET A 222 10.93 -9.55 -5.22
C MET A 222 11.99 -10.39 -5.96
N TYR A 223 12.22 -10.07 -7.24
CA TYR A 223 13.18 -10.80 -8.10
C TYR A 223 14.04 -9.88 -8.98
N ASP A 224 15.16 -10.43 -9.47
CA ASP A 224 15.94 -9.90 -10.61
C ASP A 224 16.24 -8.39 -10.55
N HIS A 225 16.94 -7.97 -9.49
CA HIS A 225 17.41 -6.59 -9.27
C HIS A 225 16.35 -5.55 -8.95
N ALA A 226 15.13 -5.96 -8.60
CA ALA A 226 14.15 -5.05 -8.00
C ALA A 226 14.71 -4.37 -6.73
N SER A 227 14.22 -3.17 -6.43
CA SER A 227 14.49 -2.49 -5.17
C SER A 227 13.19 -2.03 -4.55
N ALA A 228 13.03 -2.24 -3.26
CA ALA A 228 11.92 -1.71 -2.50
C ALA A 228 12.20 -0.26 -2.10
N GLY A 229 11.16 0.45 -1.69
CA GLY A 229 11.27 1.77 -1.07
C GLY A 229 11.37 1.71 0.45
N ASP A 230 11.68 2.85 1.06
CA ASP A 230 11.85 2.99 2.50
C ASP A 230 10.48 3.30 3.15
N ASP A 231 9.85 2.30 3.77
CA ASP A 231 8.44 2.40 4.16
C ASP A 231 8.20 2.77 5.63
N ARG A 232 6.99 3.26 5.90
CA ARG A 232 6.47 3.46 7.26
C ARG A 232 5.16 2.71 7.43
N LEU A 233 5.20 1.69 8.30
CA LEU A 233 4.05 0.87 8.63
C LEU A 233 3.64 1.09 10.10
N ASP A 234 2.36 1.36 10.31
CA ASP A 234 1.72 1.51 11.63
C ASP A 234 0.50 0.58 11.72
N GLY A 235 0.59 -0.48 12.51
CA GLY A 235 -0.51 -1.45 12.69
C GLY A 235 -1.70 -0.83 13.42
N GLY A 236 -1.46 0.13 14.31
CA GLY A 236 -2.51 0.78 15.06
C GLY A 236 -3.00 -0.08 16.23
N ALA A 237 -4.19 -0.65 16.15
CA ALA A 237 -4.82 -1.32 17.28
C ALA A 237 -5.41 -2.69 16.93
N GLY A 238 -4.67 -3.74 17.24
CA GLY A 238 -5.11 -5.13 17.23
C GLY A 238 -3.88 -6.02 17.18
N ASP A 239 -4.06 -7.31 16.90
CA ASP A 239 -2.89 -8.19 16.73
C ASP A 239 -2.49 -8.18 15.25
N ASP A 240 -1.47 -7.40 14.90
CA ASP A 240 -1.14 -7.03 13.51
C ASP A 240 0.04 -7.81 12.93
N ILE A 241 0.14 -7.85 11.60
CA ILE A 241 1.29 -8.36 10.85
C ILE A 241 1.82 -7.23 9.98
N LEU A 242 3.06 -6.81 10.23
CA LEU A 242 3.75 -5.79 9.45
C LEU A 242 4.98 -6.41 8.80
N VAL A 243 5.07 -6.27 7.49
CA VAL A 243 6.20 -6.68 6.67
C VAL A 243 6.68 -5.45 5.92
N GLY A 244 7.89 -4.96 6.21
CA GLY A 244 8.47 -3.85 5.45
C GLY A 244 8.60 -4.26 3.98
N ASP A 245 9.40 -5.30 3.75
CA ASP A 245 9.71 -5.77 2.42
C ASP A 245 9.27 -7.21 2.09
N ALA A 246 8.97 -7.40 0.81
CA ALA A 246 8.61 -8.66 0.20
C ALA A 246 9.69 -9.77 0.34
N GLU A 247 9.30 -11.05 0.17
CA GLU A 247 10.26 -12.15 0.10
C GLU A 247 11.19 -11.96 -1.11
N SER A 248 12.48 -11.72 -0.83
CA SER A 248 13.46 -11.42 -1.87
C SER A 248 14.23 -12.67 -2.35
N VAL A 249 14.36 -12.80 -3.66
CA VAL A 249 15.17 -13.86 -4.28
C VAL A 249 16.20 -13.27 -5.25
N GLY A 250 17.48 -13.57 -4.99
CA GLY A 250 18.56 -13.31 -5.92
C GLY A 250 19.35 -12.03 -5.62
N LEU A 251 19.12 -10.96 -6.39
CA LEU A 251 19.88 -9.70 -6.30
C LEU A 251 18.96 -8.49 -6.10
N ALA A 252 17.76 -8.73 -5.55
CA ALA A 252 16.86 -7.68 -5.10
C ALA A 252 17.41 -7.01 -3.83
N TRP A 253 16.99 -5.78 -3.58
CA TRP A 253 17.38 -4.96 -2.43
C TRP A 253 16.13 -4.53 -1.69
N GLY A 254 16.06 -4.79 -0.38
CA GLY A 254 15.04 -4.18 0.47
C GLY A 254 15.26 -2.67 0.63
N GLY A 255 14.28 -2.00 1.22
CA GLY A 255 14.28 -0.63 1.68
C GLY A 255 14.38 -0.54 3.20
N THR A 256 14.68 0.66 3.71
CA THR A 256 14.89 0.87 5.14
C THR A 256 13.61 1.29 5.83
N ASP A 257 13.01 0.35 6.55
CA ASP A 257 11.63 0.54 6.99
C ASP A 257 11.51 0.98 8.45
N LEU A 258 10.37 1.60 8.77
CA LEU A 258 9.94 1.90 10.12
C LEU A 258 8.62 1.19 10.44
N LEU A 259 8.70 0.18 11.28
CA LEU A 259 7.57 -0.62 11.72
C LEU A 259 7.15 -0.24 13.14
N ILE A 260 5.86 0.06 13.31
CA ILE A 260 5.19 0.34 14.58
C ILE A 260 4.01 -0.62 14.68
N GLY A 261 4.13 -1.64 15.54
CA GLY A 261 3.02 -2.58 15.76
C GLY A 261 1.78 -1.88 16.30
N GLY A 262 1.96 -0.84 17.12
CA GLY A 262 0.85 -0.18 17.78
C GLY A 262 0.50 -0.92 19.06
N SER A 263 -0.78 -1.09 19.37
CA SER A 263 -1.22 -1.82 20.56
C SER A 263 -1.77 -3.19 20.21
N GLY A 264 -1.21 -4.25 20.81
CA GLY A 264 -1.70 -5.59 20.58
C GLY A 264 -0.64 -6.65 20.82
N ASN A 265 -0.56 -7.66 19.97
CA ASN A 265 0.53 -8.62 20.02
C ASN A 265 0.99 -8.84 18.58
N ASP A 266 1.92 -7.99 18.17
CA ASP A 266 2.18 -7.80 16.75
C ASP A 266 3.33 -8.67 16.26
N HIS A 267 3.32 -8.96 14.97
CA HIS A 267 4.37 -9.68 14.28
C HIS A 267 5.04 -8.77 13.28
N LEU A 268 6.31 -8.43 13.54
CA LEU A 268 7.07 -7.45 12.76
C LEU A 268 8.20 -8.16 12.01
N TYR A 269 8.27 -7.90 10.70
CA TYR A 269 9.29 -8.38 9.77
C TYR A 269 9.84 -7.15 9.04
N GLY A 270 11.12 -6.82 9.22
CA GLY A 270 11.75 -5.77 8.43
C GLY A 270 11.80 -6.23 6.96
N ASP A 271 12.63 -7.25 6.71
CA ASP A 271 12.61 -8.02 5.47
C ASP A 271 11.97 -9.42 5.64
N GLU A 272 11.22 -9.92 4.63
CA GLU A 272 10.85 -11.33 4.55
C GLU A 272 12.03 -12.21 4.05
N ILE A 273 12.51 -13.11 4.92
CA ILE A 273 13.50 -14.20 4.70
C ILE A 273 14.41 -14.06 3.45
N ASP A 274 15.62 -13.53 3.61
CA ASP A 274 16.66 -13.64 2.57
C ASP A 274 17.22 -15.07 2.49
N PHE A 275 16.98 -15.76 1.36
CA PHE A 275 17.63 -17.05 1.07
C PHE A 275 19.00 -16.92 0.41
N SER A 276 19.45 -15.72 0.01
CA SER A 276 20.78 -15.50 -0.57
C SER A 276 21.23 -14.03 -0.72
N PHE A 277 22.30 -13.67 -0.01
CA PHE A 277 23.28 -12.64 -0.37
C PHE A 277 22.80 -11.17 -0.42
N SER A 278 21.55 -10.84 -0.12
CA SER A 278 21.21 -9.45 0.18
C SER A 278 21.79 -9.13 1.57
N GLN A 279 22.28 -7.91 1.75
CA GLN A 279 22.41 -7.39 3.11
C GLN A 279 21.02 -6.83 3.39
N GLY A 280 20.36 -7.27 4.46
CA GLY A 280 19.16 -6.59 4.92
C GLY A 280 19.45 -5.12 5.11
N THR A 281 18.41 -4.34 4.89
CA THR A 281 18.38 -2.90 5.09
C THR A 281 18.28 -2.59 6.59
N ALA A 282 18.47 -1.32 6.96
CA ALA A 282 18.69 -0.96 8.36
C ALA A 282 17.36 -0.65 9.08
N ASP A 283 16.52 -1.67 9.24
CA ASP A 283 15.13 -1.47 9.65
C ASP A 283 15.00 -1.00 11.09
N GLN A 284 13.87 -0.34 11.34
CA GLN A 284 13.57 0.32 12.58
C GLN A 284 12.26 -0.20 13.17
N PHE A 285 12.33 -0.73 14.38
CA PHE A 285 11.16 -1.23 15.11
C PHE A 285 10.88 -0.32 16.29
N LEU A 286 9.82 0.49 16.23
CA LEU A 286 9.47 1.44 17.29
C LEU A 286 8.41 0.86 18.24
N PHE A 287 8.77 0.82 19.52
CA PHE A 287 7.88 0.42 20.60
C PHE A 287 7.54 1.62 21.48
N GLU A 288 6.30 2.09 21.34
CA GLU A 288 5.68 3.06 22.23
C GLU A 288 5.05 2.37 23.45
N THR A 289 4.66 3.14 24.47
CA THR A 289 4.02 2.56 25.67
C THR A 289 2.68 1.90 25.35
N HIS A 290 2.40 0.75 25.98
CA HIS A 290 1.20 -0.07 25.74
C HIS A 290 1.22 -0.81 24.39
N SER A 291 2.41 -1.15 23.88
CA SER A 291 2.51 -1.90 22.64
C SER A 291 2.00 -3.32 22.76
N GLY A 292 2.02 -3.89 23.97
CA GLY A 292 1.61 -5.26 24.23
C GLY A 292 2.75 -6.26 24.00
N GLN A 293 2.48 -7.46 23.49
CA GLN A 293 3.48 -8.54 23.43
C GLN A 293 3.86 -8.89 22.01
N ASP A 294 4.88 -8.19 21.53
CA ASP A 294 5.22 -8.17 20.12
C ASP A 294 6.37 -9.13 19.82
N THR A 295 6.46 -9.57 18.58
CA THR A 295 7.53 -10.44 18.10
C THR A 295 8.18 -9.85 16.86
N ILE A 296 9.49 -9.59 16.96
CA ILE A 296 10.32 -9.28 15.79
C ILE A 296 10.88 -10.59 15.26
N HIS A 297 10.69 -10.81 13.95
CA HIS A 297 11.26 -11.94 13.23
C HIS A 297 12.48 -11.47 12.43
N PHE A 298 13.44 -12.38 12.24
CA PHE A 298 14.61 -12.19 11.37
C PHE A 298 15.54 -11.00 11.67
N LEU A 299 15.41 -10.33 12.83
CA LEU A 299 16.28 -9.21 13.24
C LEU A 299 17.77 -9.39 12.91
N GLU A 300 18.29 -8.51 12.07
CA GLU A 300 19.70 -8.38 11.72
C GLU A 300 20.47 -7.60 12.79
N LEU A 301 21.12 -8.33 13.69
CA LEU A 301 21.92 -7.71 14.75
C LEU A 301 22.99 -6.76 14.21
N HIS A 302 23.06 -5.58 14.83
CA HIS A 302 23.98 -4.49 14.50
C HIS A 302 23.72 -3.81 13.14
N VAL A 303 22.62 -4.15 12.48
CA VAL A 303 22.09 -3.50 11.28
C VAL A 303 20.77 -2.83 11.65
N ASP A 304 19.80 -3.62 12.07
CA ASP A 304 18.50 -3.16 12.53
C ASP A 304 18.57 -2.46 13.89
N ILE A 305 17.61 -1.58 14.13
CA ILE A 305 17.51 -0.77 15.34
C ILE A 305 16.14 -0.96 16.00
N ILE A 306 16.17 -1.34 17.27
CA ILE A 306 14.99 -1.33 18.14
C ILE A 306 14.91 0.04 18.82
N LEU A 307 13.87 0.80 18.52
CA LEU A 307 13.59 2.09 19.15
C LEU A 307 12.67 1.88 20.34
N ILE A 308 13.14 2.28 21.52
CA ILE A 308 12.37 2.24 22.76
C ILE A 308 11.99 3.65 23.15
N ASP A 309 10.68 3.92 23.21
CA ASP A 309 10.16 5.23 23.61
C ASP A 309 10.53 5.58 25.07
N SER A 310 10.87 6.84 25.29
CA SER A 310 11.24 7.42 26.59
C SER A 310 10.14 7.28 27.64
N GLY A 311 8.89 7.04 27.24
CA GLY A 311 7.76 6.70 28.11
C GLY A 311 8.01 5.47 28.98
N TYR A 312 8.84 4.51 28.55
CA TYR A 312 9.26 3.36 29.35
C TYR A 312 10.31 3.69 30.42
N GLY A 313 10.92 4.88 30.36
CA GLY A 313 11.86 5.37 31.36
C GLY A 313 13.27 4.79 31.27
N TYR A 314 13.65 4.24 30.11
CA TYR A 314 15.03 3.84 29.80
C TYR A 314 15.74 4.94 29.01
N GLY A 315 16.94 5.32 29.42
CA GLY A 315 17.80 6.25 28.69
C GLY A 315 19.03 5.61 28.08
N SER A 316 19.25 4.30 28.29
CA SER A 316 20.37 3.56 27.70
C SER A 316 20.18 2.04 27.78
N PHE A 317 20.92 1.31 26.94
CA PHE A 317 20.94 -0.16 26.97
C PHE A 317 21.36 -0.72 28.34
N ALA A 318 22.25 -0.02 29.07
CA ALA A 318 22.67 -0.46 30.40
C ALA A 318 21.52 -0.48 31.43
N GLU A 319 20.51 0.36 31.24
CA GLU A 319 19.31 0.40 32.08
C GLU A 319 18.29 -0.67 31.65
N LEU A 320 18.20 -0.97 30.35
CA LEU A 320 17.32 -2.01 29.81
C LEU A 320 17.84 -3.43 30.06
N GLN A 321 19.16 -3.62 30.04
CA GLN A 321 19.82 -4.94 30.00
C GLN A 321 19.39 -5.90 31.11
N SER A 322 19.04 -5.41 32.31
CA SER A 322 18.59 -6.27 33.40
C SER A 322 17.21 -6.91 33.18
N ASN A 323 16.46 -6.40 32.20
CA ASN A 323 15.10 -6.83 31.90
C ASN A 323 15.03 -7.69 30.64
N ILE A 324 16.18 -8.07 30.09
CA ILE A 324 16.29 -8.97 28.94
C ILE A 324 16.65 -10.36 29.44
N SER A 325 15.94 -11.39 29.00
CA SER A 325 16.22 -12.79 29.33
C SER A 325 15.94 -13.74 28.17
N ASP A 326 16.65 -14.87 28.09
CA ASP A 326 16.35 -15.90 27.09
C ASP A 326 15.16 -16.76 27.56
N ASP A 327 14.23 -17.03 26.66
CA ASP A 327 13.14 -17.97 26.87
C ASP A 327 13.58 -19.44 26.64
N PRO A 328 12.73 -20.44 26.94
CA PRO A 328 13.05 -21.85 26.71
C PRO A 328 13.22 -22.26 25.24
N HIS A 329 12.77 -21.44 24.29
CA HIS A 329 12.83 -21.70 22.85
C HIS A 329 14.07 -21.10 22.20
N GLY A 330 14.85 -20.31 22.95
CA GLY A 330 16.10 -19.69 22.49
C GLY A 330 15.90 -18.29 21.92
N ASN A 331 14.81 -17.62 22.28
CA ASN A 331 14.51 -16.24 21.93
C ASN A 331 14.90 -15.30 23.07
N ALA A 332 15.41 -14.13 22.74
CA ALA A 332 15.62 -13.05 23.68
C ALA A 332 14.28 -12.34 23.92
N VAL A 333 13.93 -12.15 25.18
CA VAL A 333 12.69 -11.51 25.60
C VAL A 333 13.02 -10.27 26.43
N ILE A 334 12.54 -9.13 25.99
CA ILE A 334 12.68 -7.83 26.64
C ILE A 334 11.39 -7.54 27.40
N HIS A 335 11.46 -7.46 28.72
CA HIS A 335 10.32 -7.04 29.54
C HIS A 335 10.38 -5.53 29.80
N LEU A 336 9.39 -4.78 29.30
CA LEU A 336 9.39 -3.33 29.43
C LEU A 336 8.87 -2.90 30.82
N ASN A 337 9.45 -1.83 31.37
CA ASN A 337 9.48 -1.62 32.82
C ASN A 337 8.08 -1.33 33.41
N GLY A 338 7.59 -2.26 34.24
CA GLY A 338 6.36 -2.05 35.01
C GLY A 338 5.08 -2.07 34.19
N THR A 339 5.16 -2.51 32.93
CA THR A 339 4.02 -2.71 32.03
C THR A 339 3.80 -4.21 31.76
N VAL A 340 2.78 -4.52 30.98
CA VAL A 340 2.58 -5.86 30.40
C VAL A 340 3.37 -6.04 29.11
N ASP A 341 4.01 -4.97 28.63
CA ASP A 341 4.61 -4.92 27.30
C ASP A 341 5.90 -5.73 27.25
N GLN A 342 6.07 -6.44 26.14
CA GLN A 342 7.15 -7.38 25.92
C GLN A 342 7.55 -7.36 24.45
N ILE A 343 8.86 -7.42 24.20
CA ILE A 343 9.38 -7.64 22.85
C ILE A 343 10.09 -9.00 22.82
N THR A 344 9.66 -9.87 21.93
CA THR A 344 10.27 -11.17 21.67
C THR A 344 11.10 -11.09 20.40
N LEU A 345 12.40 -11.36 20.50
CA LEU A 345 13.31 -11.40 19.34
C LEU A 345 13.49 -12.86 18.92
N ALA A 346 12.78 -13.27 17.87
CA ALA A 346 12.75 -14.65 17.44
C ALA A 346 14.13 -15.11 16.95
N GLY A 347 14.66 -16.21 17.51
CA GLY A 347 15.96 -16.78 17.11
C GLY A 347 17.20 -16.00 17.58
N VAL A 348 17.03 -14.88 18.27
CA VAL A 348 18.12 -14.06 18.82
C VAL A 348 18.39 -14.46 20.28
N GLN A 349 19.64 -14.49 20.70
CA GLN A 349 20.02 -14.74 22.10
C GLN A 349 20.47 -13.46 22.80
N THR A 350 20.15 -13.33 24.08
CA THR A 350 20.51 -12.14 24.89
C THR A 350 22.01 -11.83 24.91
N ALA A 351 22.85 -12.86 24.79
CA ALA A 351 24.31 -12.72 24.78
C ALA A 351 24.86 -12.01 23.53
N ASN A 352 24.07 -11.92 22.46
CA ASN A 352 24.47 -11.29 21.20
C ASN A 352 24.02 -9.83 21.09
N LEU A 353 23.09 -9.39 21.95
CA LEU A 353 22.58 -8.02 21.97
C LEU A 353 23.62 -7.06 22.56
N THR A 354 23.75 -5.90 21.93
CA THR A 354 24.60 -4.80 22.39
C THR A 354 23.88 -3.45 22.29
N ALA A 355 24.52 -2.40 22.78
CA ALA A 355 24.00 -1.04 22.69
C ALA A 355 23.85 -0.52 21.24
N SER A 356 24.42 -1.16 20.22
CA SER A 356 24.21 -0.75 18.82
C SER A 356 22.83 -1.12 18.30
N ASP A 357 22.16 -2.11 18.90
CA ASP A 357 20.89 -2.66 18.41
C ASP A 357 19.69 -1.85 18.93
N PHE A 358 19.96 -0.80 19.73
CA PHE A 358 18.94 -0.03 20.42
C PHE A 358 19.16 1.47 20.29
N LEU A 359 18.06 2.18 20.06
CA LEU A 359 17.97 3.63 20.23
C LEU A 359 16.89 3.94 21.28
N PHE A 360 17.14 4.94 22.12
CA PHE A 360 16.19 5.39 23.15
C PHE A 360 15.76 6.79 22.75
N VAL A 361 14.49 6.94 22.38
CA VAL A 361 13.94 8.14 21.74
C VAL A 361 12.94 8.87 22.63
#